data_AF-A0A9D2S1J2-F1
#
_entry.id   AF-A0A9D2S1J2-F1
#
_cell.length_a   1.000
_cell.length_b   1.000
_cell.length_c   1.000
_cell.angle_alpha   90.00
_cell.angle_beta   90.00
_cell.angle_gamma   90.00
#
_symmetry.space_group_name_H-M   'P 1'
#
loop_
_entity.id
_entity.type
_entity.pdbx_description
1 polymer ?
#
loop_
_entity_poly.entity_id
_entity_poly.type
_entity_poly.pdbx_seq_one_letter_code
_entity_poly.pdbx_strand_id
1 'polypeptide(L)'
;MKEKNKFLQIGSILMIVAAVVFIISVAVGMPQVIASLDFLKTTNLDGTQMMENAEKLNMTADQAIAFSSTIIYVLIGIMVAFNVVKIIVGILGLKKADQPSKFFTVWGVIFLIFGILGLGNIVSIMDLCNLAGGIAAPILFLIGAKQNKKNSV
;
A
#
# COMPACT_ATOMS: atom_id res chain seq x y z
N MET A 1 -32.97 0.58 12.78
CA MET A 1 -31.66 0.50 12.09
C MET A 1 -31.09 -0.90 12.34
N LYS A 2 -30.59 -1.59 11.30
CA LYS A 2 -29.90 -2.88 11.50
C LYS A 2 -28.58 -2.63 12.24
N GLU A 3 -28.21 -3.51 13.17
CA GLU A 3 -26.92 -3.43 13.86
C GLU A 3 -25.80 -3.52 12.81
N LYS A 4 -24.78 -2.66 12.92
CA LYS A 4 -23.64 -2.66 12.00
C LYS A 4 -22.82 -3.94 12.18
N ASN A 5 -22.39 -4.54 11.07
CA ASN A 5 -21.55 -5.72 11.12
C ASN A 5 -20.17 -5.38 11.72
N LYS A 6 -19.86 -6.00 12.87
CA LYS A 6 -18.62 -5.74 13.61
C LYS A 6 -17.37 -6.11 12.82
N PHE A 7 -17.38 -7.17 12.01
CA PHE A 7 -16.25 -7.54 11.14
C PHE A 7 -15.99 -6.46 10.08
N LEU A 8 -17.04 -5.91 9.47
CA LEU A 8 -16.90 -4.82 8.50
C LEU A 8 -16.42 -3.53 9.14
N GLN A 9 -16.86 -3.22 10.35
CA GLN A 9 -16.37 -2.06 11.11
C GLN A 9 -14.89 -2.21 11.49
N ILE A 10 -14.52 -3.34 12.08
CA ILE A 10 -13.13 -3.62 12.48
C ILE A 10 -12.23 -3.63 11.24
N GLY A 11 -12.63 -4.30 10.16
CA GLY A 11 -11.88 -4.30 8.90
C GLY A 11 -11.70 -2.88 8.34
N SER A 12 -12.73 -2.04 8.44
CA SER A 12 -12.66 -0.66 7.92
C SER A 12 -11.71 0.20 8.77
N ILE A 13 -11.77 0.09 10.10
CA ILE A 13 -10.86 0.79 11.01
C ILE A 13 -9.43 0.33 10.80
N LEU A 14 -9.21 -0.99 10.74
CA LEU A 14 -7.89 -1.58 10.52
C LEU A 14 -7.27 -1.10 9.20
N MET A 15 -8.08 -1.04 8.13
CA MET A 15 -7.65 -0.53 6.84
C MET A 15 -7.23 0.94 6.89
N ILE A 16 -8.01 1.80 7.57
CA ILE A 16 -7.69 3.23 7.73
C ILE A 16 -6.41 3.39 8.55
N VAL A 17 -6.34 2.76 9.72
CA VAL A 17 -5.19 2.90 10.64
C VAL A 17 -3.91 2.42 9.97
N ALA A 18 -3.93 1.24 9.35
CA ALA A 18 -2.76 0.71 8.64
C ALA A 18 -2.31 1.64 7.50
N ALA A 19 -3.24 2.20 6.73
CA ALA A 19 -2.90 3.11 5.64
C ALA A 19 -2.35 4.45 6.14
N VAL A 20 -2.91 5.00 7.22
CA VAL A 20 -2.41 6.25 7.83
C VAL A 20 -1.01 6.04 8.43
N VAL A 21 -0.81 4.96 9.18
CA VAL A 21 0.50 4.64 9.75
C VAL A 21 1.53 4.43 8.64
N PHE A 22 1.18 3.73 7.56
CA PHE A 22 2.07 3.57 6.40
C PHE A 22 2.49 4.92 5.80
N ILE A 23 1.54 5.82 5.55
CA ILE A 23 1.84 7.15 4.97
C ILE A 23 2.74 7.95 5.91
N ILE A 24 2.50 7.90 7.22
CA ILE A 24 3.35 8.56 8.22
C ILE A 24 4.76 7.94 8.21
N SER A 25 4.87 6.60 8.19
CA SER A 25 6.17 5.92 8.13
C SER A 25 6.96 6.30 6.88
N VAL A 26 6.31 6.40 5.72
CA VAL A 26 6.92 6.91 4.50
C VAL A 26 7.37 8.36 4.70
N ALA A 27 6.50 9.25 5.19
CA ALA A 27 6.86 10.66 5.39
C ALA A 27 8.05 10.85 6.34
N VAL A 28 8.14 10.05 7.40
CA VAL A 28 9.26 10.06 8.35
C VAL A 28 10.53 9.44 7.77
N GLY A 29 10.39 8.42 6.92
CA GLY A 29 11.50 7.72 6.25
C GLY A 29 12.04 8.41 4.99
N MET A 30 11.28 9.33 4.41
CA MET A 30 11.63 10.02 3.15
C MET A 30 12.95 10.80 3.25
N PRO A 31 13.26 11.54 4.33
CA PRO A 31 14.54 12.25 4.44
C PRO A 31 15.74 11.31 4.34
N GLN A 32 15.69 10.11 4.93
CA GLN A 32 16.77 9.14 4.82
C GLN A 32 16.90 8.57 3.40
N VAL A 33 15.76 8.32 2.72
CA VAL A 33 15.76 7.89 1.31
C VAL A 33 16.38 8.96 0.41
N ILE A 34 16.02 10.23 0.59
CA ILE A 34 16.59 11.35 -0.16
C ILE A 34 18.10 11.47 0.11
N ALA A 35 18.51 11.45 1.38
CA ALA A 35 19.92 11.51 1.76
C ALA A 35 20.73 10.34 1.19
N SER A 36 20.14 9.14 1.14
CA SER A 36 20.79 7.96 0.56
C SER A 36 20.93 8.11 -0.96
N LEU A 37 19.90 8.63 -1.65
CA LEU A 37 19.96 8.91 -3.09
C LEU A 37 20.99 10.00 -3.42
N ASP A 38 21.10 11.04 -2.59
CA ASP A 38 22.10 12.11 -2.78
C ASP A 38 23.52 11.62 -2.47
N PHE A 39 23.69 10.75 -1.47
CA PHE A 39 24.95 10.06 -1.22
C PHE A 39 25.35 9.20 -2.43
N LEU A 40 24.44 8.38 -2.97
CA LEU A 40 24.69 7.54 -4.15
C LEU A 40 24.97 8.34 -5.44
N LYS A 41 24.48 9.58 -5.54
CA LYS A 41 24.83 10.51 -6.63
C LYS A 41 26.23 11.09 -6.48
N THR A 42 26.72 11.26 -5.26
CA THR A 42 27.97 11.98 -4.95
C THR A 42 29.16 11.05 -4.77
N THR A 43 28.96 9.89 -4.15
CA THR A 43 29.90 8.77 -4.26
C THR A 43 29.54 8.03 -5.52
N ASN A 44 30.38 8.14 -6.56
CA ASN A 44 30.31 7.27 -7.74
C ASN A 44 30.00 5.83 -7.28
N LEU A 45 28.75 5.39 -7.45
CA LEU A 45 28.40 3.98 -7.44
C LEU A 45 29.45 3.27 -8.28
N ASP A 46 29.91 2.10 -7.82
CA ASP A 46 30.80 1.21 -8.56
C ASP A 46 30.47 1.30 -10.05
N GLY A 47 31.29 2.08 -10.79
CA GLY A 47 30.85 2.72 -12.04
C GLY A 47 30.39 1.69 -13.06
N THR A 48 30.87 0.47 -12.92
CA THR A 48 30.57 -0.73 -13.67
C THR A 48 29.08 -1.08 -13.76
N GLN A 49 28.29 -1.10 -12.68
CA GLN A 49 26.88 -1.54 -12.77
C GLN A 49 25.93 -0.47 -13.34
N MET A 50 26.16 0.79 -12.99
CA MET A 50 25.38 1.90 -13.54
C MET A 50 25.77 2.17 -15.00
N MET A 51 27.05 2.03 -15.36
CA MET A 51 27.50 2.10 -16.76
C MET A 51 26.94 0.92 -17.58
N GLU A 52 26.92 -0.30 -17.05
CA GLU A 52 26.33 -1.45 -17.75
C GLU A 52 24.82 -1.24 -18.01
N ASN A 53 24.08 -0.72 -17.02
CA ASN A 53 22.66 -0.40 -17.20
C ASN A 53 22.44 0.79 -18.14
N ALA A 54 23.33 1.79 -18.10
CA ALA A 54 23.30 2.94 -18.99
C ALA A 54 23.56 2.50 -20.44
N GLU A 55 24.56 1.65 -20.68
CA GLU A 55 24.88 1.10 -22.00
C GLU A 55 23.73 0.25 -22.55
N LYS A 56 23.13 -0.62 -21.75
CA LYS A 56 21.93 -1.41 -22.14
C LYS A 56 20.73 -0.55 -22.52
N LEU A 57 20.61 0.66 -21.95
CA LEU A 57 19.51 1.58 -22.19
C LEU A 57 19.87 2.70 -23.20
N ASN A 58 21.09 2.69 -23.77
CA ASN A 58 21.63 3.78 -24.60
C ASN A 58 21.58 5.15 -23.89
N MET A 59 21.85 5.17 -22.60
CA MET A 59 21.84 6.36 -21.74
C MET A 59 23.26 6.67 -21.25
N THR A 60 23.51 7.92 -20.84
CA THR A 60 24.74 8.26 -20.09
C THR A 60 24.63 7.81 -18.62
N ALA A 61 25.75 7.70 -17.91
CA ALA A 61 25.74 7.36 -16.49
C ALA A 61 24.90 8.36 -15.66
N ASP A 62 25.01 9.67 -15.96
CA ASP A 62 24.20 10.71 -15.32
C ASP A 62 22.70 10.53 -15.60
N GLN A 63 22.34 10.15 -16.83
CA GLN A 63 20.95 9.88 -17.19
C GLN A 63 20.41 8.63 -16.47
N ALA A 64 21.22 7.58 -16.30
CA ALA A 64 20.83 6.37 -15.58
C ALA A 64 20.59 6.63 -14.08
N ILE A 65 21.44 7.45 -13.45
CA ILE A 65 21.27 7.88 -12.05
C ILE A 65 20.02 8.75 -11.88
N ALA A 66 19.79 9.70 -12.79
CA ALA A 66 18.57 10.51 -12.77
C ALA A 66 17.32 9.62 -12.92
N PHE A 67 17.32 8.71 -13.89
CA PHE A 67 16.22 7.80 -14.18
C PHE A 67 15.88 6.87 -13.00
N SER A 68 16.88 6.26 -12.37
CA SER A 68 16.69 5.40 -11.20
C SER A 68 16.08 6.15 -10.01
N SER A 69 16.55 7.39 -9.75
CA SER A 69 15.99 8.22 -8.70
C SER A 69 14.53 8.61 -8.97
N THR A 70 14.18 8.93 -10.22
CA THR A 70 12.80 9.22 -10.63
C THR A 70 11.87 8.01 -10.43
N ILE A 71 12.32 6.80 -10.78
CA ILE A 71 11.53 5.58 -10.58
C ILE A 71 11.18 5.41 -9.10
N ILE A 72 12.13 5.63 -8.19
CA ILE A 72 11.90 5.49 -6.75
C ILE A 72 10.83 6.47 -6.27
N TYR A 73 10.89 7.74 -6.67
CA TYR A 73 9.86 8.73 -6.31
C TYR A 73 8.48 8.37 -6.87
N VAL A 74 8.42 7.88 -8.10
CA VAL A 74 7.14 7.45 -8.72
C VAL A 74 6.56 6.26 -7.97
N LEU A 75 7.37 5.26 -7.63
CA LEU A 75 6.91 4.09 -6.86
C LEU A 75 6.38 4.48 -5.49
N ILE A 76 7.07 5.36 -4.76
CA ILE A 76 6.62 5.88 -3.47
C ILE A 76 5.30 6.65 -3.63
N GLY A 77 5.20 7.49 -4.67
CA GLY A 77 3.97 8.22 -4.99
C GLY A 77 2.78 7.28 -5.23
N ILE A 78 2.97 6.21 -6.00
CA ILE A 78 1.95 5.18 -6.25
C ILE A 78 1.56 4.48 -4.94
N MET A 79 2.52 4.11 -4.09
CA MET A 79 2.25 3.47 -2.79
C MET A 79 1.42 4.38 -1.88
N VAL A 80 1.74 5.67 -1.81
CA VAL A 80 0.97 6.65 -1.02
C VAL A 80 -0.44 6.79 -1.60
N ALA A 81 -0.58 6.95 -2.93
CA ALA A 81 -1.88 7.06 -3.58
C ALA A 81 -2.77 5.83 -3.32
N PHE A 82 -2.20 4.63 -3.36
CA PHE A 82 -2.94 3.39 -3.06
C PHE A 82 -3.42 3.34 -1.60
N ASN A 83 -2.61 3.82 -0.65
CA ASN A 83 -3.02 3.91 0.75
C ASN A 83 -4.10 4.99 0.97
N VAL A 84 -4.10 6.09 0.20
CA VAL A 84 -5.22 7.05 0.21
C VAL A 84 -6.51 6.37 -0.24
N VAL A 85 -6.48 5.51 -1.26
CA VAL A 85 -7.66 4.73 -1.69
C VAL A 85 -8.14 3.81 -0.57
N LYS A 86 -7.24 3.14 0.16
CA LYS A 86 -7.59 2.32 1.34
C LYS A 86 -8.33 3.16 2.41
N ILE A 87 -7.87 4.38 2.69
CA ILE A 87 -8.53 5.29 3.65
C ILE A 87 -9.96 5.61 3.17
N ILE A 88 -10.12 6.01 1.92
CA ILE A 88 -11.43 6.34 1.34
C ILE A 88 -12.37 5.14 1.43
N VAL A 89 -11.90 3.96 1.03
CA VAL A 89 -12.70 2.72 1.06
C VAL A 89 -13.05 2.33 2.49
N GLY A 90 -12.13 2.48 3.45
CA GLY A 90 -12.41 2.26 4.86
C GLY A 90 -13.49 3.20 5.40
N ILE A 91 -13.41 4.51 5.09
CA ILE A 91 -14.42 5.49 5.51
C ILE A 91 -15.80 5.14 4.92
N LEU A 92 -15.84 4.78 3.63
CA LEU A 92 -17.07 4.33 2.98
C LEU A 92 -17.59 3.01 3.56
N GLY A 93 -16.67 2.11 3.96
CA GLY A 93 -16.98 0.85 4.63
C GLY A 93 -17.70 1.06 5.96
N LEU A 94 -17.26 2.01 6.78
CA LEU A 94 -17.94 2.36 8.04
C LEU A 94 -19.38 2.85 7.85
N LYS A 95 -19.65 3.53 6.72
CA LYS A 95 -20.98 4.01 6.35
C LYS A 95 -21.88 2.90 5.81
N LYS A 96 -21.30 1.86 5.20
CA LYS A 96 -22.02 0.76 4.53
C LYS A 96 -22.10 -0.53 5.36
N ALA A 97 -21.54 -0.57 6.56
CA ALA A 97 -21.36 -1.79 7.36
C ALA A 97 -22.67 -2.50 7.76
N ASP A 98 -23.81 -1.81 7.74
CA ASP A 98 -25.16 -2.34 7.99
C ASP A 98 -25.90 -2.77 6.72
N GLN A 99 -25.31 -2.55 5.54
CA GLN A 99 -25.97 -2.80 4.25
C GLN A 99 -25.42 -4.07 3.58
N PRO A 100 -26.30 -4.90 2.98
CA PRO A 100 -25.87 -5.94 2.06
C PRO A 100 -25.38 -5.28 0.78
N SER A 101 -24.06 -5.26 0.57
CA SER A 101 -23.45 -4.64 -0.62
C SER A 101 -22.30 -5.48 -1.16
N LYS A 102 -22.20 -5.55 -2.49
CA LYS A 102 -21.02 -6.11 -3.18
C LYS A 102 -19.74 -5.29 -2.90
N PHE A 103 -19.87 -4.08 -2.34
CA PHE A 103 -18.77 -3.18 -2.01
C PHE A 103 -17.63 -3.89 -1.26
N PHE A 104 -17.94 -4.57 -0.15
CA PHE A 104 -16.93 -5.24 0.66
C PHE A 104 -16.31 -6.46 -0.04
N THR A 105 -17.09 -7.18 -0.85
CA THR A 105 -16.55 -8.29 -1.64
C THR A 105 -15.57 -7.79 -2.70
N VAL A 106 -15.95 -6.76 -3.48
CA VAL A 106 -15.12 -6.22 -4.56
C VAL A 106 -13.83 -5.62 -4.02
N TRP A 107 -13.93 -4.73 -3.03
CA TRP A 107 -12.75 -4.11 -2.43
C TRP A 107 -11.92 -5.08 -1.61
N GLY A 108 -12.55 -6.05 -0.94
CA GLY A 108 -11.85 -7.13 -0.25
C GLY A 108 -11.00 -7.96 -1.22
N VAL A 109 -11.52 -8.34 -2.39
CA VAL A 109 -10.72 -9.07 -3.39
C VAL A 109 -9.60 -8.20 -3.95
N ILE A 110 -9.89 -6.97 -4.35
CA ILE A 110 -8.89 -6.05 -4.93
C ILE A 110 -7.73 -5.88 -3.95
N PHE A 111 -8.01 -5.48 -2.72
CA PHE A 111 -6.96 -5.20 -1.74
C PHE A 111 -6.23 -6.46 -1.30
N LEU A 112 -6.88 -7.62 -1.25
CA LEU A 112 -6.22 -8.88 -0.93
C LEU A 112 -5.19 -9.26 -2.00
N ILE A 113 -5.51 -9.09 -3.28
CA ILE A 113 -4.57 -9.35 -4.39
C ILE A 113 -3.32 -8.47 -4.22
N PHE A 114 -3.52 -7.15 -4.07
CA PHE A 114 -2.39 -6.22 -3.89
C PHE A 114 -1.64 -6.44 -2.59
N GLY A 115 -2.33 -6.83 -1.51
CA GLY A 115 -1.71 -7.12 -0.23
C GLY A 115 -0.77 -8.32 -0.28
N ILE A 116 -1.20 -9.41 -0.93
CA ILE A 116 -0.37 -10.62 -1.12
C ILE A 116 0.85 -10.31 -2.00
N LEU A 117 0.65 -9.55 -3.08
CA LEU A 117 1.75 -9.14 -3.96
C LEU A 117 2.74 -8.18 -3.29
N GLY A 118 2.32 -7.46 -2.25
CA GLY A 118 3.14 -6.51 -1.50
C GLY A 118 3.82 -7.09 -0.26
N LEU A 119 3.73 -8.40 0.01
CA LEU A 119 4.40 -9.01 1.15
C LEU A 119 5.92 -9.13 0.90
N GLY A 120 6.71 -8.35 1.63
CA GLY A 120 8.16 -8.49 1.73
C GLY A 120 8.58 -9.29 2.98
N ASN A 121 9.76 -8.95 3.54
CA ASN A 121 10.21 -9.48 4.82
C ASN A 121 9.36 -8.88 5.95
N ILE A 122 8.55 -9.70 6.64
CA ILE A 122 7.52 -9.31 7.65
C ILE A 122 8.04 -8.60 8.93
N VAL A 123 9.23 -8.02 8.90
CA VAL A 123 9.96 -7.48 10.06
C VAL A 123 9.77 -5.95 10.19
N SER A 124 9.29 -5.25 9.15
CA SER A 124 9.13 -3.79 9.19
C SER A 124 7.70 -3.32 9.51
N ILE A 125 7.59 -2.09 10.04
CA ILE A 125 6.29 -1.41 10.29
C ILE A 125 5.46 -1.31 8.99
N MET A 126 6.12 -1.12 7.85
CA MET A 126 5.46 -1.05 6.55
C MET A 126 4.85 -2.40 6.16
N ASP A 127 5.56 -3.50 6.44
CA ASP A 127 5.06 -4.86 6.20
C ASP A 127 3.91 -5.21 7.14
N LEU A 128 3.96 -4.77 8.41
CA LEU A 128 2.83 -4.89 9.33
C LEU A 128 1.61 -4.10 8.85
N CYS A 129 1.80 -2.90 8.31
CA CYS A 129 0.72 -2.12 7.71
C CYS A 129 0.16 -2.81 6.46
N ASN A 130 1.01 -3.44 5.64
CA ASN A 130 0.56 -4.21 4.49
C ASN A 130 -0.20 -5.48 4.90
N LEU A 131 0.25 -6.19 5.94
CA LEU A 131 -0.48 -7.32 6.51
C LEU A 131 -1.84 -6.89 7.07
N ALA A 132 -1.88 -5.84 7.87
CA ALA A 132 -3.09 -5.34 8.50
C ALA A 132 -4.09 -4.78 7.47
N GLY A 133 -3.66 -3.83 6.63
CA GLY A 133 -4.52 -3.11 5.69
C GLY A 133 -4.68 -3.79 4.33
N GLY A 134 -3.72 -4.62 3.92
CA GLY A 134 -3.71 -5.34 2.64
C GLY A 134 -4.17 -6.80 2.73
N ILE A 135 -4.22 -7.42 3.91
CA ILE A 135 -4.62 -8.84 4.05
C ILE A 135 -5.71 -9.00 5.10
N ALA A 136 -5.44 -8.65 6.36
CA ALA A 136 -6.37 -8.87 7.46
C ALA A 136 -7.69 -8.10 7.26
N ALA A 137 -7.62 -6.80 6.97
CA ALA A 137 -8.82 -5.99 6.71
C ALA A 137 -9.63 -6.49 5.49
N PRO A 138 -9.01 -6.82 4.35
CA PRO A 138 -9.69 -7.47 3.24
C PRO A 138 -10.36 -8.81 3.57
N ILE A 139 -9.73 -9.68 4.37
CA ILE A 139 -10.35 -10.92 4.84
C ILE A 139 -11.59 -10.63 5.68
N LEU A 140 -11.50 -9.66 6.60
CA LEU A 140 -12.64 -9.21 7.41
C LEU A 140 -13.78 -8.66 6.54
N PHE A 141 -13.47 -7.97 5.44
CA PHE A 141 -14.46 -7.52 4.45
C PHE A 141 -15.17 -8.71 3.79
N LEU A 142 -14.44 -9.74 3.37
CA LEU A 142 -15.03 -10.93 2.76
C LEU A 142 -15.93 -11.70 3.73
N ILE A 143 -15.49 -11.87 4.98
CA ILE A 143 -16.25 -12.55 6.03
C ILE A 143 -17.52 -11.76 6.37
N GLY A 144 -17.39 -10.46 6.63
CA GLY A 144 -18.51 -9.59 6.96
C GLY A 144 -19.51 -9.45 5.81
N ALA A 145 -19.05 -9.44 4.55
CA ALA A 145 -19.93 -9.45 3.38
C ALA A 145 -20.80 -10.71 3.31
N LYS A 146 -20.21 -11.88 3.58
CA LYS A 146 -20.94 -13.16 3.64
C LYS A 146 -22.00 -13.16 4.75
N GLN A 147 -21.67 -12.60 5.92
CA GLN A 147 -22.62 -12.47 7.04
C GLN A 147 -23.79 -11.54 6.69
N ASN A 148 -23.53 -10.37 6.09
CA ASN A 148 -24.60 -9.46 5.68
C ASN A 148 -25.52 -10.09 4.63
N LYS A 149 -24.98 -10.91 3.69
CA LYS A 149 -25.81 -11.65 2.73
C LYS A 149 -26.72 -12.67 3.40
N LYS A 150 -26.24 -13.40 4.40
CA LYS A 150 -27.02 -14.40 5.15
C LYS A 150 -28.15 -13.77 5.96
N ASN A 151 -27.94 -12.59 6.53
CA ASN A 151 -28.93 -11.86 7.34
C ASN A 151 -29.93 -11.01 6.51
N SER A 152 -29.91 -11.20 5.18
CA SER A 152 -30.79 -10.48 4.22
C SER A 152 -31.73 -11.42 3.47
N VAL A 153 -31.60 -12.73 3.68
CA VAL A 153 -32.49 -13.80 3.22
C VAL A 153 -33.29 -14.26 4.43
#